data_AF-A0A9E5M082-F1
#
_entry.id   AF-A0A9E5M082-F1
#
_cell.length_a   1.000
_cell.length_b   1.000
_cell.length_c   1.000
_cell.angle_alpha   90.00
_cell.angle_beta   90.00
_cell.angle_gamma   90.00
#
_symmetry.space_group_name_H-M   'P 1'
#
loop_
_entity.id
_entity.type
_entity.pdbx_description
1 polymer ?
#
loop_
_entity_poly.entity_id
_entity_poly.type
_entity_poly.pdbx_seq_one_letter_code
_entity_poly.pdbx_strand_id
1 'polypeptide(L)'
;MSTSKATFSWSDPFNLDGQLTEEERQVRDAAHAYCQERLAPRVLDAFLDETTDRSIFTEMGELGLLGPTISEAYGGAGLNYVCYGLVAREVERVDSGYRSMMSVQSSLVMVPIEEFGTEAQKQKYLPKLVTGQW
;
A
#
# COMPACT_ATOMS: atom_id res chain seq x y z
N MET A 1 28.02 4.57 -37.06
CA MET A 1 27.37 4.84 -35.77
C MET A 1 27.06 3.50 -35.13
N SER A 2 27.63 3.21 -33.96
CA SER A 2 27.41 1.93 -33.28
C SER A 2 26.01 1.94 -32.67
N THR A 3 25.12 1.06 -33.13
CA THR A 3 23.83 0.82 -32.51
C THR A 3 24.06 0.07 -31.19
N SER A 4 24.03 0.80 -30.08
CA SER A 4 23.97 0.21 -28.74
C SER A 4 22.74 -0.70 -28.67
N LYS A 5 22.94 -2.01 -28.46
CA LYS A 5 21.83 -2.94 -28.21
C LYS A 5 21.19 -2.57 -26.86
N ALA A 6 19.86 -2.58 -26.80
CA ALA A 6 19.14 -2.42 -25.54
C ALA A 6 19.52 -3.56 -24.57
N THR A 7 19.76 -3.22 -23.31
CA THR A 7 20.07 -4.18 -22.25
C THR A 7 18.78 -4.86 -21.80
N PHE A 8 18.75 -6.19 -21.81
CA PHE A 8 17.62 -6.97 -21.32
C PHE A 8 17.68 -7.13 -19.79
N SER A 9 16.57 -6.89 -19.11
CA SER A 9 16.40 -7.15 -17.67
C SER A 9 15.50 -8.37 -17.48
N TRP A 10 16.02 -9.44 -16.88
CA TRP A 10 15.22 -10.66 -16.66
C TRP A 10 14.13 -10.49 -15.59
N SER A 11 14.37 -9.60 -14.61
CA SER A 11 13.43 -9.31 -13.53
C SER A 11 12.34 -8.31 -13.94
N ASP A 12 12.53 -7.61 -15.05
CA ASP A 12 11.54 -6.73 -15.66
C ASP A 12 11.62 -6.79 -17.21
N PRO A 13 11.21 -7.91 -17.84
CA PRO A 13 11.39 -8.13 -19.28
C PRO A 13 10.69 -7.11 -20.18
N PHE A 14 9.62 -6.50 -19.69
CA PHE A 14 8.80 -5.53 -20.42
C PHE A 14 8.96 -4.09 -19.91
N ASN A 15 9.96 -3.85 -19.06
CA ASN A 15 10.29 -2.53 -18.52
C ASN A 15 9.07 -1.84 -17.89
N LEU A 16 8.36 -2.54 -17.02
CA LEU A 16 7.29 -1.99 -16.19
C LEU A 16 7.79 -0.73 -15.47
N ASP A 17 9.01 -0.73 -14.94
CA ASP A 17 9.57 0.43 -14.24
C ASP A 17 9.56 1.70 -15.09
N GLY A 18 9.90 1.58 -16.38
CA GLY A 18 9.86 2.69 -17.34
C GLY A 18 8.45 3.05 -17.84
N GLN A 19 7.42 2.27 -17.51
CA GLN A 19 6.01 2.58 -17.79
C GLN A 19 5.32 3.32 -16.64
N LEU A 20 5.91 3.28 -15.44
CA LEU A 20 5.39 3.97 -14.28
C LEU A 20 5.72 5.46 -14.32
N THR A 21 4.88 6.27 -13.69
CA THR A 21 5.20 7.65 -13.35
C THR A 21 6.24 7.70 -12.23
N GLU A 22 6.84 8.87 -12.02
CA GLU A 22 7.78 9.06 -10.93
C GLU A 22 7.13 8.90 -9.55
N GLU A 23 5.91 9.41 -9.39
CA GLU A 23 5.13 9.25 -8.16
C GLU A 23 4.82 7.77 -7.87
N GLU A 24 4.40 7.00 -8.87
CA GLU A 24 4.14 5.56 -8.73
C GLU A 24 5.40 4.78 -8.33
N ARG A 25 6.57 5.11 -8.88
CA ARG A 25 7.85 4.51 -8.46
C ARG A 25 8.19 4.86 -7.02
N GLN A 26 8.03 6.13 -6.63
CA GLN A 26 8.30 6.56 -5.26
C GLN A 26 7.40 5.86 -4.24
N VAL A 27 6.10 5.72 -4.55
CA VAL A 27 5.15 4.99 -3.69
C VAL A 27 5.53 3.52 -3.58
N ARG A 28 5.86 2.87 -4.70
CA ARG A 28 6.33 1.47 -4.71
C ARG A 28 7.59 1.32 -3.85
N ASP A 29 8.57 2.20 -4.01
CA ASP A 29 9.86 2.09 -3.35
C ASP A 29 9.74 2.35 -1.83
N ALA A 30 8.87 3.28 -1.42
CA ALA A 30 8.52 3.50 -0.02
C ALA A 30 7.82 2.28 0.60
N ALA A 31 6.84 1.70 -0.09
CA ALA A 31 6.17 0.48 0.35
C ALA A 31 7.17 -0.68 0.44
N HIS A 32 8.06 -0.84 -0.55
CA HIS A 32 9.10 -1.86 -0.55
C HIS A 32 10.02 -1.73 0.67
N ALA A 33 10.54 -0.53 0.94
CA ALA A 33 11.43 -0.27 2.07
C ALA A 33 10.76 -0.65 3.40
N TYR A 34 9.53 -0.19 3.64
CA TYR A 34 8.77 -0.56 4.83
C TYR A 34 8.58 -2.09 4.95
N CYS A 35 8.19 -2.74 3.85
CA CYS A 35 7.95 -4.18 3.85
C CYS A 35 9.21 -4.97 4.19
N GLN A 36 10.37 -4.61 3.62
CA GLN A 36 11.62 -5.30 3.89
C GLN A 36 12.18 -4.99 5.28
N GLU A 37 12.06 -3.76 5.76
CA GLU A 37 12.63 -3.35 7.04
C GLU A 37 11.77 -3.71 8.25
N ARG A 38 10.43 -3.75 8.09
CA ARG A 38 9.48 -3.84 9.20
C ARG A 38 8.61 -5.08 9.15
N LEU A 39 8.15 -5.51 7.98
CA LEU A 39 7.26 -6.68 7.87
C LEU A 39 8.04 -8.00 7.75
N ALA A 40 9.06 -8.04 6.90
CA ALA A 40 9.84 -9.24 6.63
C ALA A 40 10.51 -9.84 7.89
N PRO A 41 11.03 -9.06 8.86
CA PRO A 41 11.57 -9.63 10.09
C PRO A 41 10.51 -10.27 11.00
N ARG A 42 9.23 -9.89 10.86
CA ARG A 42 8.13 -10.35 11.73
C ARG A 42 7.44 -11.61 11.23
N VAL A 43 7.49 -11.85 9.91
CA VAL A 43 6.59 -12.80 9.23
C VAL A 43 6.74 -14.24 9.69
N LEU A 44 7.96 -14.71 9.99
CA LEU A 44 8.19 -16.10 10.36
C LEU A 44 7.51 -16.44 11.69
N ASP A 45 7.77 -15.64 12.73
CA ASP A 45 7.20 -15.86 14.05
C ASP A 45 5.68 -15.58 14.03
N ALA A 46 5.24 -14.51 13.37
CA ALA A 46 3.82 -14.18 13.22
C ALA A 46 3.03 -15.32 12.55
N PHE A 47 3.58 -15.93 11.50
CA PHE A 47 2.95 -17.05 10.82
C PHE A 47 2.94 -18.33 11.66
N LEU A 48 4.06 -18.66 12.33
CA LEU A 48 4.17 -19.87 13.15
C LEU A 48 3.31 -19.82 14.41
N ASP A 49 3.22 -18.66 15.04
CA ASP A 49 2.47 -18.46 16.28
C ASP A 49 1.01 -18.01 16.05
N GLU A 50 0.59 -17.86 14.79
CA GLU A 50 -0.74 -17.39 14.39
C GLU A 50 -1.12 -16.04 15.03
N THR A 51 -0.17 -15.11 15.08
CA THR A 51 -0.36 -13.78 15.66
C THR A 51 -0.13 -12.66 14.65
N THR A 52 -0.69 -11.49 14.95
CA THR A 52 -0.45 -10.27 14.16
C THR A 52 -0.30 -9.06 15.08
N ASP A 53 0.74 -8.25 14.84
CA ASP A 53 0.96 -7.01 15.57
C ASP A 53 0.01 -5.90 15.07
N ARG A 54 -0.79 -5.33 15.98
CA ARG A 54 -1.73 -4.23 15.66
C ARG A 54 -1.00 -2.93 15.29
N SER A 55 0.26 -2.75 15.69
CA SER A 55 1.04 -1.57 15.31
C SER A 55 1.22 -1.45 13.80
N ILE A 56 1.17 -2.56 13.06
CA ILE A 56 1.33 -2.61 11.60
C ILE A 56 0.33 -1.69 10.89
N PHE A 57 -0.92 -1.58 11.39
CA PHE A 57 -1.90 -0.66 10.82
C PHE A 57 -1.48 0.81 11.01
N THR A 58 -0.98 1.16 12.20
CA THR A 58 -0.52 2.53 12.48
C THR A 58 0.72 2.86 11.66
N GLU A 59 1.68 1.93 11.58
CA GLU A 59 2.87 2.06 10.73
C GLU A 59 2.51 2.26 9.25
N MET A 60 1.57 1.47 8.72
CA MET A 60 1.07 1.62 7.35
C MET A 60 0.34 2.95 7.16
N GLY A 61 -0.43 3.41 8.15
CA GLY A 61 -1.16 4.67 8.11
C GLY A 61 -0.24 5.89 8.12
N GLU A 62 0.83 5.87 8.92
CA GLU A 62 1.87 6.93 8.94
C GLU A 62 2.57 7.10 7.58
N LEU A 63 2.66 6.01 6.81
CA LEU A 63 3.26 5.99 5.47
C LEU A 63 2.24 6.22 4.35
N GLY A 64 0.95 6.41 4.66
CA GLY A 64 -0.11 6.60 3.67
C GLY A 64 -0.44 5.35 2.84
N LEU A 65 -0.13 4.15 3.34
CA LEU A 65 -0.38 2.88 2.66
C LEU A 65 -1.81 2.34 2.88
N LEU A 66 -2.56 2.93 3.81
CA LEU A 66 -3.97 2.61 4.08
C LEU A 66 -4.90 3.56 3.33
N GLY A 67 -5.84 3.00 2.57
CA GLY A 67 -6.71 3.77 1.69
C GLY A 67 -5.97 4.72 0.73
N PRO A 68 -5.02 4.25 -0.11
CA PRO A 68 -4.24 5.13 -0.98
C PRO A 68 -5.10 6.03 -1.87
N THR A 69 -6.27 5.54 -2.30
CA THR A 69 -7.21 6.26 -3.19
C THR A 69 -8.19 7.17 -2.45
N ILE A 70 -8.16 7.19 -1.11
CA ILE A 70 -9.08 7.98 -0.31
C ILE A 70 -8.70 9.46 -0.42
N SER A 71 -9.69 10.34 -0.55
CA SER A 71 -9.45 11.76 -0.79
C SER A 71 -8.64 12.42 0.33
N GLU A 72 -7.75 13.33 -0.06
CA GLU A 72 -7.04 14.24 0.85
C GLU A 72 -7.99 15.05 1.75
N ALA A 73 -9.23 15.30 1.31
CA ALA A 73 -10.26 15.96 2.12
C ALA A 73 -10.57 15.23 3.44
N TYR A 74 -10.25 13.94 3.53
CA TYR A 74 -10.41 13.12 4.73
C TYR A 74 -9.08 12.61 5.29
N GLY A 75 -7.96 13.20 4.87
CA GLY A 75 -6.60 12.82 5.29
C GLY A 75 -6.02 11.60 4.58
N GLY A 76 -6.66 11.14 3.49
CA GLY A 76 -6.08 10.12 2.61
C GLY A 76 -4.99 10.68 1.70
N ALA A 77 -4.31 9.80 0.95
CA ALA A 77 -3.21 10.19 0.09
C ALA A 77 -3.66 10.64 -1.32
N GLY A 78 -4.92 10.43 -1.71
CA GLY A 78 -5.44 10.84 -3.02
C GLY A 78 -4.75 10.19 -4.23
N LEU A 79 -4.06 9.07 -4.02
CA LEU A 79 -3.26 8.38 -5.03
C LEU A 79 -4.14 7.60 -6.02
N ASN A 80 -3.55 7.25 -7.16
CA ASN A 80 -4.25 6.49 -8.19
C ASN A 80 -4.30 4.97 -7.88
N TYR A 81 -5.08 4.23 -8.67
CA TYR A 81 -5.21 2.78 -8.52
C TYR A 81 -3.94 1.98 -8.89
N VAL A 82 -3.04 2.54 -9.70
CA VAL A 82 -1.74 1.91 -10.00
C VAL A 82 -0.86 1.93 -8.75
N CYS A 83 -0.79 3.06 -8.04
CA CYS A 83 -0.16 3.17 -6.73
C CYS A 83 -0.72 2.15 -5.75
N TYR A 84 -2.05 2.02 -5.64
CA TYR A 84 -2.67 1.00 -4.77
C TYR A 84 -2.22 -0.42 -5.14
N GLY A 85 -2.21 -0.77 -6.43
CA GLY A 85 -1.74 -2.07 -6.90
C GLY A 85 -0.26 -2.32 -6.62
N LEU A 86 0.60 -1.31 -6.76
CA LEU A 86 2.02 -1.39 -6.46
C LEU A 86 2.28 -1.60 -4.97
N VAL A 87 1.57 -0.87 -4.09
CA VAL A 87 1.63 -1.10 -2.64
C VAL A 87 1.20 -2.53 -2.30
N ALA A 88 0.08 -2.99 -2.84
CA ALA A 88 -0.40 -4.36 -2.61
C ALA A 88 0.63 -5.41 -3.06
N ARG A 89 1.27 -5.21 -4.22
CA ARG A 89 2.34 -6.07 -4.74
C ARG A 89 3.54 -6.14 -3.79
N GLU A 90 3.97 -5.03 -3.21
CA GLU A 90 5.12 -5.02 -2.30
C GLU A 90 4.78 -5.58 -0.91
N VAL A 91 3.58 -5.35 -0.40
CA VAL A 91 3.13 -5.96 0.88
C VAL A 91 2.98 -7.48 0.74
N GLU A 92 2.34 -7.95 -0.33
CA GLU A 92 2.15 -9.39 -0.56
C GLU A 92 3.43 -10.12 -0.97
N ARG A 93 4.46 -9.40 -1.43
CA ARG A 93 5.80 -9.96 -1.60
C ARG A 93 6.33 -10.53 -0.28
N VAL A 94 5.91 -9.97 0.86
CA VAL A 94 6.23 -10.49 2.19
C VAL A 94 5.21 -11.54 2.61
N ASP A 95 3.93 -11.17 2.70
CA ASP A 95 2.88 -12.10 3.12
C ASP A 95 1.48 -11.68 2.68
N SER A 96 0.67 -12.67 2.30
CA SER A 96 -0.73 -12.47 1.87
C SER A 96 -1.66 -12.03 3.01
N GLY A 97 -1.38 -12.39 4.26
CA GLY A 97 -2.11 -11.94 5.44
C GLY A 97 -1.97 -10.44 5.68
N TYR A 98 -0.75 -9.89 5.54
CA TYR A 98 -0.51 -8.45 5.61
C TYR A 98 -1.27 -7.68 4.53
N ARG A 99 -1.22 -8.15 3.27
CA ARG A 99 -1.99 -7.54 2.18
C ARG A 99 -3.48 -7.68 2.42
N SER A 100 -3.95 -8.75 3.06
CA SER A 100 -5.37 -8.94 3.39
C SER A 100 -5.90 -7.88 4.34
N MET A 101 -5.17 -7.61 5.43
CA MET A 101 -5.52 -6.55 6.37
C MET A 101 -5.59 -5.18 5.69
N MET A 102 -4.59 -4.86 4.87
CA MET A 102 -4.55 -3.62 4.11
C MET A 102 -5.73 -3.50 3.14
N SER A 103 -6.08 -4.58 2.43
CA SER A 103 -7.21 -4.61 1.49
C SER A 103 -8.56 -4.45 2.20
N VAL A 104 -8.74 -5.08 3.36
CA VAL A 104 -9.96 -4.93 4.17
C VAL A 104 -10.12 -3.48 4.60
N GLN A 105 -9.09 -2.90 5.23
CA GLN A 105 -9.12 -1.52 5.70
C GLN A 105 -9.43 -0.55 4.55
N SER A 106 -8.70 -0.68 3.44
CA SER A 106 -8.80 0.24 2.31
C SER A 106 -10.09 0.04 1.52
N SER A 107 -10.26 -1.13 0.91
CA SER A 107 -11.29 -1.35 -0.12
C SER A 107 -12.63 -1.84 0.45
N LEU A 108 -12.63 -2.48 1.62
CA LEU A 108 -13.87 -3.04 2.19
C LEU A 108 -14.46 -2.17 3.31
N VAL A 109 -13.68 -1.23 3.85
CA VAL A 109 -14.15 -0.31 4.91
C VAL A 109 -14.10 1.14 4.43
N MET A 110 -12.94 1.67 4.06
CA MET A 110 -12.81 3.10 3.76
C MET A 110 -13.53 3.49 2.46
N VAL A 111 -13.34 2.73 1.38
CA VAL A 111 -14.02 2.99 0.09
C VAL A 111 -15.54 3.07 0.24
N PRO A 112 -16.25 2.08 0.83
CA PRO A 112 -17.71 2.20 0.96
C PRO A 112 -18.15 3.33 1.88
N ILE A 113 -17.35 3.74 2.88
CA ILE A 113 -17.65 4.92 3.69
C ILE A 113 -17.53 6.20 2.85
N GLU A 114 -16.49 6.32 2.01
CA GLU A 114 -16.29 7.50 1.16
C GLU A 114 -17.33 7.59 0.04
N GLU A 115 -17.65 6.47 -0.61
CA GLU A 115 -18.60 6.42 -1.73
C GLU A 115 -20.05 6.55 -1.28
N PHE A 116 -20.43 5.87 -0.19
CA PHE A 116 -21.84 5.70 0.19
C PHE A 116 -22.20 6.33 1.54
N GLY A 117 -21.22 6.77 2.32
CA GLY A 117 -21.44 7.39 3.61
C GLY A 117 -21.98 8.82 3.49
N THR A 118 -22.65 9.29 4.55
CA THR A 118 -22.95 10.72 4.72
C THR A 118 -21.67 11.50 5.03
N GLU A 119 -21.66 12.80 4.76
CA GLU A 119 -20.51 13.66 5.09
C GLU A 119 -20.13 13.57 6.59
N ALA A 120 -21.11 13.45 7.47
CA ALA A 120 -20.86 13.23 8.90
C ALA A 120 -20.16 11.89 9.20
N GLN A 121 -20.47 10.83 8.45
CA GLN A 121 -19.79 9.53 8.58
C GLN A 121 -18.36 9.61 8.05
N LYS A 122 -18.16 10.22 6.87
CA LYS A 122 -16.83 10.38 6.26
C LYS A 122 -15.88 11.14 7.18
N GLN A 123 -16.30 12.32 7.64
CA GLN A 123 -15.51 13.18 8.55
C GLN A 123 -15.22 12.51 9.90
N LYS A 124 -16.12 11.63 10.39
CA LYS A 124 -15.93 10.94 11.65
C LYS A 124 -14.94 9.76 11.55
N TYR A 125 -15.04 8.96 10.49
CA TYR A 125 -14.36 7.66 10.41
C TYR A 125 -13.08 7.70 9.57
N LEU A 126 -13.13 8.29 8.37
CA LEU A 126 -12.02 8.20 7.43
C LEU A 126 -10.69 8.74 7.99
N PRO A 127 -10.63 9.90 8.68
CA PRO A 127 -9.37 10.42 9.24
C PRO A 127 -8.68 9.48 10.24
N LYS A 128 -9.45 8.62 10.92
CA LYS A 128 -8.91 7.65 11.89
C LYS A 128 -8.55 6.32 11.25
N LEU A 129 -9.24 5.95 10.18
CA LEU A 129 -8.96 4.75 9.40
C LEU A 129 -7.69 4.94 8.55
N VAL A 130 -7.50 6.14 7.94
CA VAL A 130 -6.30 6.45 7.12
C VAL A 130 -5.03 6.40 7.96
N THR A 131 -5.10 6.85 9.22
CA THR A 131 -3.97 6.84 10.16
C THR A 131 -3.77 5.50 10.87
N GLY A 132 -4.63 4.50 10.60
CA GLY A 132 -4.59 3.21 11.27
C GLY A 132 -4.85 3.27 12.78
N GLN A 133 -5.41 4.38 13.29
CA GLN A 133 -5.80 4.51 14.69
C GLN A 133 -7.01 3.66 15.03
N TRP A 134 -7.93 3.50 14.06
CA TRP A 134 -9.08 2.60 14.12
C TRP A 134 -8.90 1.44 13.15
#